data_AF-A0A6J4LY33-F1
#
_entry.id   AF-A0A6J4LY33-F1
#
_cell.length_a   1.000
_cell.length_b   1.000
_cell.length_c   1.000
_cell.angle_alpha   90.00
_cell.angle_beta   90.00
_cell.angle_gamma   90.00
#
_symmetry.space_group_name_H-M   'P 1'
#
loop_
_entity.id
_entity.type
_entity.pdbx_description
1 polymer ?
#
loop_
_entity_poly.entity_id
_entity_poly.type
_entity_poly.pdbx_seq_one_letter_code
_entity_poly.pdbx_strand_id
1 'polypeptide(L)'
;MTTSQSESATREAAAALTGVETTARSIEEAAVEPAAGITGAQSLIRSLEAIGVDVVFGIPGGAILPLYDPLFDSKVRHVLVRHEQGAGHAATGYAQATGRVGVCMATSGPGATNL
;
A
#
# COMPACT_ATOMS: atom_id res chain seq x y z
N MET A 1 7.09 47.80 38.15
CA MET A 1 6.33 46.63 38.63
C MET A 1 5.11 46.45 37.73
N THR A 2 5.27 45.86 36.53
CA THR A 2 4.18 45.35 35.66
C THR A 2 4.72 45.05 34.25
N THR A 3 5.34 43.88 34.03
CA THR A 3 5.51 43.33 32.65
C THR A 3 5.85 41.84 32.59
N SER A 4 5.98 41.13 33.72
CA SER A 4 6.37 39.71 33.72
C SER A 4 5.20 38.71 33.73
N GLN A 5 3.95 39.17 33.77
CA GLN A 5 2.78 38.31 33.97
C GLN A 5 1.96 38.04 32.69
N SER A 6 2.27 38.67 31.54
CA SER A 6 1.48 38.49 30.31
C SER A 6 2.08 37.54 29.27
N GLU A 7 3.35 37.14 29.37
CA GLU A 7 3.94 36.15 28.44
C GLU A 7 3.78 34.69 28.91
N SER A 8 3.57 34.47 30.21
CA SER A 8 3.36 33.12 30.77
C SER A 8 2.01 32.52 30.36
N ALA A 9 0.97 33.35 30.23
CA ALA A 9 -0.39 32.90 29.94
C ALA A 9 -0.60 32.45 28.48
N THR A 10 0.25 32.89 27.54
CA THR A 10 0.12 32.52 26.12
C THR A 10 0.80 31.19 25.79
N ARG A 11 1.71 30.71 26.66
CA ARG A 11 2.43 29.44 26.44
C ARG A 11 1.70 28.22 26.99
N GLU A 12 0.84 28.39 28.00
CA GLU A 12 0.01 27.31 28.56
C GLU A 12 -1.22 26.99 27.70
N ALA A 13 -1.77 27.95 26.95
CA ALA A 13 -2.93 27.72 26.09
C ALA A 13 -2.65 26.86 24.84
N ALA A 14 -1.40 26.82 24.36
CA ALA A 14 -1.01 26.01 23.20
C ALA A 14 -0.82 24.52 23.54
N ALA A 15 -0.59 24.19 24.81
CA ALA A 15 -0.41 22.81 25.29
C ALA A 15 -1.74 22.08 25.59
N ALA A 16 -2.86 22.81 25.67
CA ALA A 16 -4.16 22.27 26.10
C ALA A 16 -5.07 21.77 24.96
N LEU A 17 -4.66 21.86 23.70
CA LEU A 17 -5.48 21.47 22.53
C LEU A 17 -5.04 20.17 21.85
N THR A 18 -4.05 19.45 22.40
CA THR A 18 -3.59 18.17 21.85
C THR A 18 -3.63 17.10 22.93
N GLY A 19 -4.84 16.73 23.35
CA GLY A 19 -5.11 15.57 24.20
C GLY A 19 -4.95 14.24 23.47
N VAL A 20 -3.86 14.05 22.73
CA VAL A 20 -3.49 12.78 22.11
C VAL A 20 -2.05 12.47 22.52
N GLU A 21 -1.89 11.65 23.56
CA GLU A 21 -0.62 10.98 23.81
C GLU A 21 -0.31 10.09 22.61
N THR A 22 0.54 10.60 21.72
CA THR A 22 1.18 9.76 20.69
C THR A 22 2.21 8.91 21.41
N THR A 23 1.75 7.82 22.03
CA THR A 23 2.61 6.66 22.25
C THR A 23 3.04 6.18 20.89
N ALA A 24 4.26 6.52 20.49
CA ALA A 24 4.96 5.89 19.39
C ALA A 24 5.11 4.41 19.74
N ARG A 25 4.08 3.61 19.40
CA ARG A 25 4.25 2.17 19.30
C ARG A 25 5.23 1.98 18.16
N SER A 26 6.45 1.58 18.50
CA SER A 26 7.34 0.91 17.58
C SER A 26 6.51 -0.16 16.88
N ILE A 27 6.33 -0.01 15.57
CA ILE A 27 5.88 -1.08 14.71
C ILE A 27 7.07 -2.04 14.65
N GLU A 28 7.22 -2.81 15.73
CA GLU A 28 7.99 -4.03 15.66
C GLU A 28 7.29 -4.86 14.60
N GLU A 29 8.00 -5.07 13.49
CA GLU A 29 7.57 -5.85 12.34
C GLU A 29 7.36 -7.27 12.83
N ALA A 30 6.19 -7.50 13.43
CA ALA A 30 5.80 -8.78 13.94
C ALA A 30 5.73 -9.70 12.73
N ALA A 31 6.75 -10.53 12.57
CA ALA A 31 6.72 -11.67 11.69
C ALA A 31 5.48 -12.48 12.08
N VAL A 32 4.43 -12.35 11.26
CA VAL A 32 3.21 -13.12 11.40
C VAL A 32 3.58 -14.54 11.00
N GLU A 33 3.95 -15.36 11.98
CA GLU A 33 4.06 -16.80 11.80
C GLU A 33 2.71 -17.30 11.26
N PRO A 34 2.65 -17.78 10.00
CA PRO A 34 1.38 -18.10 9.39
C PRO A 34 0.78 -19.29 10.12
N ALA A 35 -0.33 -19.07 10.83
CA ALA A 35 -1.18 -20.13 11.34
C ALA A 35 -1.53 -21.08 10.19
N ALA A 36 -1.32 -22.40 10.36
CA ALA A 36 -1.44 -23.50 9.40
C ALA A 36 -2.46 -23.28 8.24
N GLY A 37 -2.08 -22.49 7.25
CA GLY A 37 -2.94 -21.92 6.21
C GLY A 37 -2.14 -21.02 5.27
N ILE A 38 -2.72 -20.67 4.12
CA ILE A 38 -2.06 -19.80 3.13
C ILE A 38 -2.10 -18.34 3.56
N THR A 39 -1.07 -17.56 3.22
CA THR A 39 -1.04 -16.12 3.52
C THR A 39 -2.07 -15.36 2.68
N GLY A 40 -2.40 -14.13 3.07
CA GLY A 40 -3.26 -13.25 2.26
C GLY A 40 -2.67 -12.99 0.88
N ALA A 41 -1.35 -12.80 0.80
CA ALA A 41 -0.62 -12.65 -0.45
C ALA A 41 -0.75 -13.88 -1.36
N GLN A 42 -0.52 -15.08 -0.81
CA GLN A 42 -0.70 -16.34 -1.55
C GLN A 42 -2.16 -16.52 -2.01
N SER A 43 -3.13 -16.15 -1.16
CA SER A 43 -4.55 -16.22 -1.49
C SER A 43 -4.91 -15.31 -2.66
N LEU A 44 -4.38 -14.08 -2.68
CA LEU A 44 -4.58 -13.13 -3.78
C LEU A 44 -4.00 -13.66 -5.09
N ILE A 45 -2.75 -14.13 -5.09
CA ILE A 45 -2.11 -14.66 -6.31
C ILE A 45 -2.85 -15.89 -6.85
N ARG A 46 -3.21 -16.85 -5.99
CA ARG A 46 -4.02 -18.01 -6.39
C ARG A 46 -5.37 -17.60 -6.96
N SER A 47 -5.98 -16.53 -6.44
CA SER A 47 -7.25 -16.01 -6.95
C SER A 47 -7.07 -15.44 -8.36
N LEU A 48 -5.99 -14.69 -8.62
CA LEU A 48 -5.65 -14.18 -9.96
C LEU A 48 -5.44 -15.33 -10.95
N GLU A 49 -4.71 -16.36 -10.55
CA GLU A 49 -4.51 -17.57 -11.37
C GLU A 49 -5.83 -18.29 -11.66
N ALA A 50 -6.70 -18.44 -10.66
CA ALA A 50 -7.98 -19.13 -10.79
C ALA A 50 -8.95 -18.43 -11.75
N ILE A 51 -8.91 -17.10 -11.83
CA ILE A 51 -9.69 -16.32 -12.81
C ILE A 51 -8.99 -16.18 -14.17
N GLY A 52 -7.82 -16.81 -14.34
CA GLY A 52 -7.09 -16.83 -15.61
C GLY A 52 -6.41 -15.50 -15.97
N VAL A 53 -5.97 -14.73 -14.97
CA VAL A 53 -5.14 -13.53 -15.23
C VAL A 53 -3.77 -13.97 -15.75
N ASP A 54 -3.37 -13.44 -16.91
CA ASP A 54 -2.05 -13.71 -17.49
C ASP A 54 -1.01 -12.67 -17.08
N VAL A 55 -1.42 -11.40 -16.93
CA VAL A 55 -0.52 -10.24 -16.80
C VAL A 55 -1.04 -9.27 -15.74
N VAL A 56 -0.12 -8.77 -14.92
CA VAL A 56 -0.34 -7.69 -13.95
C VAL A 56 0.62 -6.54 -14.23
N PHE A 57 0.12 -5.30 -14.26
CA PHE A 57 0.93 -4.09 -14.48
C PHE A 57 1.09 -3.35 -13.16
N GLY A 58 2.31 -2.96 -12.78
CA GLY A 58 2.47 -2.26 -11.51
C GLY A 58 3.90 -1.89 -11.18
N ILE A 59 4.07 -1.14 -10.10
CA ILE A 59 5.38 -0.80 -9.53
C ILE A 59 5.39 -1.21 -8.05
N PRO A 60 6.43 -1.92 -7.58
CA PRO A 60 6.52 -2.33 -6.19
C PRO A 60 6.73 -1.13 -5.26
N GLY A 61 6.25 -1.26 -4.03
CA GLY A 61 6.48 -0.32 -2.93
C GLY A 61 6.29 -1.02 -1.60
N GLY A 62 6.73 -0.40 -0.50
CA GLY A 62 6.91 -1.09 0.79
C GLY A 62 5.73 -1.95 1.25
N ALA A 63 4.52 -1.41 1.23
CA ALA A 63 3.35 -2.11 1.77
C ALA A 63 2.86 -3.31 0.93
N ILE A 64 3.11 -3.31 -0.38
CA ILE A 64 2.67 -4.41 -1.28
C ILE A 64 3.76 -5.48 -1.47
N LEU A 65 4.99 -5.28 -0.98
CA LEU A 65 6.09 -6.23 -1.17
C LEU A 65 5.77 -7.69 -0.80
N PRO A 66 5.03 -8.00 0.28
CA PRO A 66 4.66 -9.39 0.59
C PRO A 66 3.86 -10.09 -0.51
N LEU A 67 3.17 -9.34 -1.39
CA LEU A 67 2.45 -9.89 -2.55
C LEU A 67 3.40 -10.34 -3.67
N TYR A 68 4.59 -9.73 -3.77
CA TYR A 68 5.55 -10.02 -4.83
C TYR A 68 6.26 -11.37 -4.64
N ASP A 69 6.35 -11.86 -3.40
CA ASP A 69 6.96 -13.16 -3.09
C ASP A 69 6.20 -14.33 -3.76
N PRO A 70 4.89 -14.56 -3.49
CA PRO A 70 4.14 -15.58 -4.21
C PRO A 70 3.90 -15.24 -5.69
N LEU A 71 3.97 -13.97 -6.10
CA LEU A 71 3.88 -13.59 -7.50
C LEU A 71 5.12 -14.03 -8.29
N PHE A 72 6.30 -14.06 -7.66
CA PHE A 72 7.54 -14.48 -8.30
C PHE A 72 7.49 -15.95 -8.76
N ASP A 73 6.84 -16.81 -7.96
CA ASP A 73 6.63 -18.23 -8.28
C ASP A 73 5.38 -18.50 -9.13
N SER A 74 4.58 -17.46 -9.42
CA SER A 74 3.33 -17.57 -10.16
C SER A 74 3.55 -17.62 -11.68
N LYS A 75 2.56 -18.14 -12.40
CA LYS A 75 2.48 -18.02 -13.86
C LYS A 75 2.03 -16.62 -14.31
N VAL A 76 1.50 -15.82 -13.39
CA VAL A 76 1.08 -14.44 -13.67
C VAL A 76 2.31 -13.57 -13.92
N ARG A 77 2.40 -13.01 -15.12
CA ARG A 77 3.53 -12.16 -15.50
C ARG A 77 3.37 -10.75 -14.92
N HIS A 78 4.34 -10.30 -14.12
CA HIS A 78 4.44 -8.88 -13.75
C HIS A 78 5.13 -8.05 -14.84
N VAL A 79 4.50 -6.94 -15.21
CA VAL A 79 5.07 -5.90 -16.07
C VAL A 79 5.34 -4.67 -15.21
N LEU A 80 6.62 -4.39 -14.98
CA LEU A 80 7.06 -3.22 -14.25
C LEU A 80 6.77 -1.94 -15.04
N VAL A 81 5.95 -1.06 -14.46
CA VAL A 81 5.74 0.30 -14.98
C VAL A 81 6.65 1.30 -14.27
N ARG A 82 6.70 2.54 -14.79
CA ARG A 82 7.43 3.65 -14.15
C ARG A 82 6.53 4.62 -13.38
N HIS A 83 5.22 4.51 -13.53
CA HIS A 83 4.23 5.33 -12.84
C HIS A 83 2.92 4.55 -12.74
N GLU A 84 2.18 4.70 -11.64
CA GLU A 84 0.95 3.95 -11.38
C GLU A 84 -0.16 4.25 -12.41
N GLN A 85 -0.36 5.52 -12.80
CA GLN A 85 -1.19 5.86 -13.96
C GLN A 85 -0.84 5.07 -15.22
N GLY A 86 0.44 4.76 -15.44
CA GLY A 86 0.87 3.92 -16.57
C GLY A 86 0.39 2.47 -16.43
N ALA A 87 0.31 1.94 -15.21
CA ALA A 87 -0.30 0.63 -14.95
C ALA A 87 -1.80 0.64 -15.22
N GLY A 88 -2.54 1.67 -14.80
CA GLY A 88 -3.97 1.82 -15.07
C GLY A 88 -4.28 1.86 -16.58
N HIS A 89 -3.55 2.68 -17.34
CA HIS A 89 -3.68 2.74 -18.80
C HIS A 89 -3.30 1.42 -19.48
N ALA A 90 -2.20 0.78 -19.07
CA ALA A 90 -1.76 -0.48 -19.64
C ALA A 90 -2.75 -1.62 -19.37
N ALA A 91 -3.28 -1.73 -18.15
CA ALA A 91 -4.29 -2.70 -17.79
C ALA A 91 -5.58 -2.49 -18.60
N THR A 92 -6.03 -1.23 -18.75
CA THR A 92 -7.20 -0.88 -19.57
C THR A 92 -6.99 -1.25 -21.04
N GLY A 93 -5.85 -0.88 -21.62
CA GLY A 93 -5.51 -1.20 -23.01
C GLY A 93 -5.40 -2.70 -23.24
N TYR A 94 -4.81 -3.44 -22.30
CA TYR A 94 -4.75 -4.90 -22.35
C TYR A 94 -6.16 -5.51 -22.37
N ALA A 95 -7.04 -5.04 -21.48
CA ALA A 95 -8.41 -5.55 -21.42
C ALA A 95 -9.18 -5.28 -22.72
N GLN A 96 -9.07 -4.06 -23.26
CA GLN A 96 -9.73 -3.69 -24.53
C GLN A 96 -9.19 -4.46 -25.74
N ALA A 97 -7.87 -4.64 -25.83
CA ALA A 97 -7.24 -5.28 -26.97
C ALA A 97 -7.42 -6.80 -27.00
N THR A 98 -7.52 -7.43 -25.82
CA THR A 98 -7.54 -8.90 -25.70
C THR A 98 -8.90 -9.47 -25.31
N GLY A 99 -9.80 -8.64 -24.76
CA GLY A 99 -11.04 -9.11 -24.13
C GLY A 99 -10.82 -9.86 -22.80
N ARG A 100 -9.59 -9.90 -22.27
CA ARG A 100 -9.23 -10.54 -21.00
C ARG A 100 -9.23 -9.54 -19.85
N VAL A 101 -9.13 -10.02 -18.62
CA VAL A 101 -9.04 -9.16 -17.43
C VAL A 101 -7.71 -8.41 -17.42
N GLY A 102 -7.77 -7.07 -17.36
CA GLY A 102 -6.61 -6.22 -17.11
C GLY A 102 -6.45 -5.93 -15.63
N VAL A 103 -5.25 -6.15 -15.07
CA VAL A 103 -4.97 -5.94 -13.65
C VAL A 103 -3.86 -4.92 -13.48
N CYS A 104 -4.12 -3.88 -12.67
CA CYS A 104 -3.10 -2.94 -12.21
C CYS A 104 -2.86 -3.14 -10.70
N MET A 105 -1.61 -2.95 -10.26
CA MET A 105 -1.19 -3.05 -8.87
C MET A 105 -0.39 -1.80 -8.46
N ALA A 106 -0.65 -1.30 -7.26
CA ALA A 106 0.13 -0.24 -6.62
C ALA A 106 0.25 -0.49 -5.12
N THR A 107 1.23 0.15 -4.49
CA THR A 107 1.38 0.17 -3.03
C THR A 107 0.38 1.15 -2.38
N SER A 108 0.24 1.07 -1.05
CA SER A 108 -0.49 2.08 -0.27
C SER A 108 0.11 3.48 -0.40
N GLY A 109 -0.66 4.50 0.04
CA GLY A 109 -0.24 5.90 -0.02
C GLY A 109 -0.40 6.49 -1.42
N PRO A 110 0.56 7.29 -1.92
CA PRO A 110 0.43 7.97 -3.21
C PRO A 110 0.26 6.99 -4.38
N GLY A 111 0.82 5.78 -4.28
CA GLY A 111 0.66 4.77 -5.32
C GLY A 111 -0.79 4.39 -5.57
N ALA A 112 -1.60 4.26 -4.52
CA ALA A 112 -3.03 3.96 -4.64
C ALA A 112 -3.82 5.13 -5.24
N THR A 113 -3.48 6.37 -4.90
CA THR A 113 -4.18 7.57 -5.43
C THR A 113 -3.75 7.94 -6.85
N ASN A 114 -2.62 7.40 -7.32
CA ASN A 114 -2.11 7.61 -8.67
C ASN A 114 -2.68 6.61 -9.69
N LEU A 115 -3.49 5.65 -9.28
CA LEU A 115 -4.15 4.69 -10.18
C LEU A 115 -5.38 5.29 -10.87
#